data_AF-A0A8J3YU07-F1
#
_entry.id   AF-A0A8J3YU07-F1
#
_cell.length_a   1.000
_cell.length_b   1.000
_cell.length_c   1.000
_cell.angle_alpha   90.00
_cell.angle_beta   90.00
_cell.angle_gamma   90.00
#
_symmetry.space_group_name_H-M   'P 1'
#
loop_
_entity.id
_entity.type
_entity.pdbx_description
1 polymer ?
#
loop_
_entity_poly.entity_id
_entity_poly.type
_entity_poly.pdbx_seq_one_letter_code
_entity_poly.pdbx_strand_id
1 'polypeptide(L)' 'MLAPLLPAQPGRGSRWRDHRQVIDAICRVRRTGSLWRDLPERYGPWKTAYQRFRRWAADGTWPGYAGT' A
#
# COMPACT_ATOMS: atom_id res chain seq x y z
N MET A 1 -18.89 6.01 -35.11
CA MET A 1 -18.33 7.38 -35.07
C MET A 1 -18.87 8.02 -33.79
N LEU A 2 -18.18 8.05 -32.64
CA LEU A 2 -17.05 8.90 -32.24
C LEU A 2 -16.29 8.21 -31.08
N ALA A 3 -15.29 7.39 -31.40
CA ALA A 3 -14.50 6.63 -30.42
C ALA A 3 -13.02 7.09 -30.18
N PRO A 4 -12.48 8.23 -30.65
CA PRO A 4 -11.07 8.54 -30.36
C PRO A 4 -10.87 9.88 -29.63
N LEU A 5 -11.25 10.01 -28.36
CA LEU A 5 -10.85 11.16 -27.53
C LEU A 5 -10.52 10.84 -26.07
N LEU A 6 -10.52 9.57 -25.66
CA LEU A 6 -9.91 9.24 -24.37
C LEU A 6 -8.43 8.94 -24.60
N PRO A 7 -7.49 9.67 -23.97
CA PRO A 7 -6.11 9.28 -24.01
C PRO A 7 -6.02 7.87 -23.43
N ALA A 8 -5.54 6.94 -24.24
CA ALA A 8 -5.15 5.62 -23.79
C ALA A 8 -3.99 5.78 -22.80
N GLN A 9 -4.30 5.98 -21.52
CA GLN A 9 -3.35 5.74 -20.44
C GLN A 9 -3.76 4.47 -19.68
N PRO A 10 -3.37 3.28 -20.15
CA PRO A 10 -3.27 2.14 -19.27
C PRO A 10 -1.97 2.29 -18.47
N GLY A 11 -1.97 3.04 -17.37
CA GLY A 11 -0.70 3.24 -16.64
C GLY A 11 -0.76 3.74 -15.21
N ARG A 12 -1.92 4.17 -14.71
CA ARG A 12 -1.98 4.78 -13.35
C ARG A 12 -2.87 4.05 -12.34
N GLY A 13 -3.56 2.99 -12.76
CA GLY A 13 -4.42 2.20 -11.88
C GLY A 13 -3.66 1.26 -10.95
N SER A 14 -2.57 0.64 -11.42
CA SER A 14 -1.81 -0.33 -10.62
C SER A 14 -1.21 0.32 -9.38
N ARG A 15 -0.54 1.47 -9.55
CA ARG A 15 0.14 2.16 -8.44
C ARG A 15 -0.82 2.57 -7.31
N TRP A 16 -2.06 2.94 -7.64
CA TRP A 16 -3.11 3.27 -6.66
C TRP A 16 -3.69 2.02 -6.00
N ARG A 17 -3.87 0.93 -6.77
CA ARG A 17 -4.30 -0.37 -6.24
C ARG A 17 -3.25 -0.96 -5.28
N ASP A 18 -1.97 -0.88 -5.64
CA ASP A 18 -0.83 -1.28 -4.80
C ASP A 18 -0.76 -0.44 -3.50
N HIS A 19 -1.06 0.86 -3.59
CA HIS A 19 -1.04 1.74 -2.42
C HIS A 19 -2.17 1.41 -1.43
N ARG A 20 -3.39 1.16 -1.94
CA ARG A 20 -4.51 0.70 -1.11
C ARG A 20 -4.23 -0.64 -0.46
N GLN A 21 -3.67 -1.59 -1.21
CA GLN A 21 -3.29 -2.90 -0.67
C GLN A 21 -2.27 -2.78 0.48
N VAL A 22 -1.29 -1.90 0.36
CA VAL A 22 -0.29 -1.63 1.42
C VAL A 22 -0.94 -0.99 2.65
N ILE A 23 -1.83 -0.02 2.47
CA ILE A 23 -2.55 0.60 3.60
C ILE A 23 -3.45 -0.44 4.29
N ASP A 24 -4.22 -1.22 3.52
CA ASP A 24 -5.07 -2.27 4.06
C ASP A 24 -4.27 -3.35 4.78
N ALA A 25 -3.07 -3.68 4.27
CA ALA A 25 -2.13 -4.57 4.92
C ALA A 25 -1.69 -4.05 6.29
N ILE A 26 -1.26 -2.78 6.34
CA ILE A 26 -0.85 -2.12 7.59
C ILE A 26 -2.03 -2.09 8.58
N CYS A 27 -3.23 -1.71 8.13
CA CYS A 27 -4.43 -1.68 8.94
C CYS A 27 -4.79 -3.06 9.50
N ARG A 28 -4.67 -4.15 8.72
CA ARG A 28 -4.94 -5.50 9.20
C ARG A 28 -3.92 -5.96 10.25
N VAL A 29 -2.62 -5.78 9.98
CA VAL A 29 -1.55 -6.08 10.93
C VAL A 29 -1.78 -5.34 12.25
N ARG A 30 -2.13 -4.05 12.18
CA ARG A 30 -2.43 -3.24 13.36
C ARG A 30 -3.69 -3.64 14.11
N ARG A 31 -4.76 -3.99 13.38
CA ARG A 31 -6.06 -4.36 13.98
C ARG A 31 -6.03 -5.76 14.60
N THR A 32 -5.31 -6.69 13.98
CA THR A 32 -5.31 -8.10 14.38
C THR A 32 -4.05 -8.46 15.20
N GLY A 33 -3.01 -7.63 15.19
CA GLY A 33 -1.72 -7.95 15.81
C GLY A 33 -0.95 -9.04 15.06
N SER A 34 -1.44 -9.47 13.89
CA SER A 34 -0.84 -10.53 13.08
C SER A 34 0.54 -10.12 12.58
N LEU A 35 1.45 -11.08 12.52
CA LEU A 35 2.76 -10.88 11.89
C LEU A 35 2.58 -10.49 10.42
N TRP A 36 3.47 -9.65 9.90
CA TRP A 36 3.52 -9.32 8.47
C TRP A 36 3.57 -10.56 7.57
N ARG A 37 4.16 -11.66 8.05
CA ARG A 37 4.25 -12.93 7.33
C ARG A 37 2.93 -13.67 7.19
N ASP A 38 1.96 -13.39 8.05
CA ASP A 38 0.62 -13.98 8.03
C ASP A 38 -0.32 -13.20 7.07
N LEU A 39 0.19 -12.15 6.42
CA LEU A 39 -0.63 -11.31 5.57
C LEU A 39 -1.15 -12.09 4.35
N PRO A 40 -2.47 -12.16 4.14
CA PRO A 40 -3.04 -12.85 3.00
C PRO A 40 -2.58 -12.22 1.67
N GLU A 41 -2.32 -13.07 0.67
CA GLU A 41 -1.80 -12.64 -0.64
C GLU A 41 -2.71 -11.64 -1.39
N ARG A 42 -3.99 -11.55 -1.01
CA ARG A 42 -4.93 -10.54 -1.52
C ARG A 42 -4.50 -9.08 -1.26
N TYR A 43 -3.64 -8.87 -0.26
CA TYR A 43 -3.05 -7.57 0.06
C TYR A 43 -1.68 -7.36 -0.62
N GLY A 44 -1.30 -8.28 -1.51
CA GLY A 44 -0.02 -8.28 -2.18
C GLY A 44 1.14 -8.79 -1.31
N PRO A 45 2.37 -8.73 -1.83
CA PRO A 45 3.53 -9.25 -1.14
C PRO A 45 3.79 -8.48 0.17
N TRP A 46 3.78 -9.18 1.30
CA TRP A 46 4.03 -8.59 2.62
C TRP A 46 5.34 -7.80 2.70
N LYS A 47 6.37 -8.23 1.95
CA LYS A 47 7.67 -7.53 1.86
C LYS A 47 7.49 -6.09 1.34
N THR A 48 6.66 -5.90 0.33
CA THR A 48 6.37 -4.60 -0.27
C THR A 48 5.63 -3.70 0.70
N ALA A 49 4.63 -4.25 1.41
CA ALA A 49 3.89 -3.52 2.43
C ALA A 49 4.80 -3.08 3.58
N TYR A 50 5.64 -3.98 4.09
CA TYR A 50 6.60 -3.70 5.15
C TYR A 50 7.66 -2.66 4.73
N GLN A 51 8.22 -2.76 3.53
CA GLN A 51 9.20 -1.78 3.04
C GLN A 51 8.58 -0.38 2.90
N ARG A 52 7.35 -0.27 2.39
CA ARG A 52 6.63 1.00 2.32
C ARG A 52 6.27 1.53 3.70
N PHE A 53 5.80 0.67 4.59
CA PHE A 53 5.54 1.05 5.98
C PHE A 53 6.80 1.60 6.65
N ARG A 54 7.95 0.92 6.53
CA ARG A 54 9.24 1.42 7.03
C ARG A 54 9.65 2.75 6.41
N ARG A 55 9.39 2.94 5.11
CA ARG A 55 9.71 4.19 4.42
C ARG A 55 8.84 5.33 4.94
N TRP A 56 7.53 5.13 5.07
CA TRP A 56 6.64 6.12 5.69
C TRP A 56 6.93 6.34 7.17
N ALA A 57 7.45 5.30 7.85
CA ALA A 57 7.94 5.38 9.22
C ALA A 57 9.07 6.39 9.35
N ALA A 58 10.08 6.24 8.50
CA ALA A 58 11.24 7.11 8.44
C ALA A 58 10.94 8.51 7.89
N ASP A 59 10.01 8.63 6.95
CA ASP A 59 9.62 9.89 6.31
C ASP A 59 8.74 10.77 7.21
N GLY A 60 8.28 10.25 8.36
CA GLY A 60 7.38 10.97 9.27
C GLY A 60 5.94 11.08 8.76
N THR A 61 5.59 10.39 7.67
CA THR A 61 4.26 10.44 7.04
C THR A 61 3.14 9.94 7.97
N TRP A 62 3.45 9.11 8.98
CA TRP A 62 2.52 8.89 10.08
C TRP A 62 3.11 9.46 11.38
N PRO A 63 2.47 10.46 11.97
CA PRO A 63 2.84 10.92 13.29
C PRO A 63 2.49 9.82 14.30
N GLY A 64 3.50 9.17 14.90
CA GLY A 64 3.30 8.13 15.92
C GLY A 64 4.42 7.08 16.03
N TYR A 65 5.37 7.06 15.09
CA TYR A 65 6.54 6.18 15.11
C TYR A 65 7.89 6.91 15.05
N ALA A 66 7.87 8.24 15.04
CA ALA A 66 9.02 9.03 15.45
C ALA A 66 9.20 8.76 16.95
N GLY A 67 10.11 7.85 17.28
CA GLY A 67 10.63 7.74 18.63
C GLY A 67 11.17 9.10 19.05
N THR A 68 10.84 9.50 20.27
CA THR A 68 11.58 10.40 21.18
C THR A 68 12.63 11.31 20.56
#